data_AF-A0A4R6WIV1-F1
#
_entry.id   AF-A0A4R6WIV1-F1
#
_cell.length_a   1.000
_cell.length_b   1.000
_cell.length_c   1.000
_cell.angle_alpha   90.00
_cell.angle_beta   90.00
_cell.angle_gamma   90.00
#
_symmetry.space_group_name_H-M   'P 1'
#
loop_
_entity.id
_entity.type
_entity.pdbx_description
1 polymer ?
#
loop_
_entity_poly.entity_id
_entity_poly.type
_entity_poly.pdbx_seq_one_letter_code
_entity_poly.pdbx_strand_id
1 'polypeptide(L)'
;MRAVLACLLLLLGVPSAGAQTLEYYILEMGWLPGQCLVDPDLAACDGLSLRDLKGRNLTLIGLKPQARPGSAPLQDCDPLARAFTPPPIGPGERATHCSLPPLRLGAELAQALADIMPGVATCADRAYWSRHGACSMLSPQRYFDRAVARARDMQRTLLNAAIAGSVGQHIAREALADAFRQQFGPDSEVSLQLVCARSKQYKQPVLTGIRVSLNQLGTMKALAPASLWSPAGSAAQPAHRCPEGFLVAAPGGAEPPLPAEPAGPGEIIVPPFEPAPVAPPVLEAPVLEPPALPKP
;
A
#
# COMPACT_ATOMS: atom_id res chain seq x y z
N MET A 1 73.47 -3.16 -24.79
CA MET A 1 72.42 -4.05 -24.25
C MET A 1 71.98 -3.53 -22.89
N ARG A 2 70.85 -2.81 -22.80
CA ARG A 2 70.18 -2.47 -21.53
C ARG A 2 68.68 -2.56 -21.74
N ALA A 3 68.02 -3.16 -20.75
CA ALA A 3 66.75 -3.85 -20.80
C ALA A 3 65.54 -2.98 -21.18
N VAL A 4 64.66 -3.55 -22.01
CA VAL A 4 63.31 -3.05 -22.29
C VAL A 4 62.43 -3.43 -21.09
N LEU A 5 62.01 -2.43 -20.32
CA LEU A 5 61.06 -2.61 -19.22
C LEU A 5 59.65 -2.68 -19.80
N ALA A 6 59.12 -3.90 -19.91
CA ALA A 6 57.74 -4.14 -20.29
C ALA A 6 56.81 -3.66 -19.15
N CYS A 7 56.17 -2.51 -19.35
CA CYS A 7 55.10 -2.04 -18.47
C CYS A 7 53.84 -2.84 -18.82
N LEU A 8 53.69 -4.01 -18.22
CA LEU A 8 52.47 -4.81 -18.28
C LEU A 8 51.38 -4.06 -17.50
N LEU A 9 50.57 -3.29 -18.21
CA LEU A 9 49.33 -2.71 -17.70
C LEU A 9 48.37 -3.86 -17.34
N LEU A 10 48.36 -4.23 -16.05
CA LEU A 10 47.28 -4.97 -15.41
C LEU A 10 46.00 -4.10 -15.47
N LEU A 11 45.29 -4.16 -16.59
CA LEU A 11 43.88 -3.82 -16.67
C LEU A 11 43.11 -4.90 -15.91
N LEU A 12 43.14 -4.80 -14.57
CA LEU A 12 42.16 -5.46 -13.73
C LEU A 12 40.80 -4.92 -14.18
N GLY A 13 40.02 -5.78 -14.85
CA GLY A 13 38.69 -5.45 -15.32
C GLY A 13 37.88 -4.90 -14.15
N VAL A 14 37.62 -3.60 -14.18
CA VAL A 14 36.60 -3.00 -13.32
C VAL A 14 35.32 -3.74 -13.68
N PRO A 15 34.66 -4.46 -12.75
CA PRO A 15 33.38 -5.07 -13.06
C PRO A 15 32.48 -3.93 -13.55
N SER A 16 32.06 -3.98 -14.81
CA SER A 16 31.10 -3.03 -15.35
C SER A 16 29.90 -3.09 -14.43
N ALA A 17 29.69 -2.03 -13.64
CA ALA A 17 28.43 -1.85 -12.94
C ALA A 17 27.36 -1.90 -14.02
N GLY A 18 26.58 -2.98 -14.07
CA GLY A 18 25.57 -3.17 -15.10
C GLY A 18 24.68 -1.93 -15.16
N ALA A 19 24.36 -1.45 -16.35
CA ALA A 19 23.52 -0.27 -16.51
C ALA A 19 22.20 -0.47 -15.74
N GLN A 20 21.86 0.49 -14.89
CA GLN A 20 20.59 0.49 -14.17
C GLN A 20 19.48 0.84 -15.17
N THR A 21 18.65 -0.14 -15.51
CA THR A 21 17.53 0.05 -16.44
C THR A 21 16.22 -0.14 -15.70
N LEU A 22 15.47 0.95 -15.54
CA LEU A 22 14.11 0.92 -15.01
C LEU A 22 13.17 0.19 -15.97
N GLU A 23 12.32 -0.69 -15.43
CA GLU A 23 11.31 -1.41 -16.21
C GLU A 23 9.89 -1.09 -15.74
N TYR A 24 9.64 -1.14 -14.44
CA TYR A 24 8.32 -0.91 -13.85
C TYR A 24 8.44 -0.33 -12.44
N TYR A 25 7.31 -0.05 -11.82
CA TYR A 25 7.21 0.42 -10.44
C TYR A 25 6.34 -0.51 -9.63
N ILE A 26 6.59 -0.63 -8.33
CA ILE A 26 5.67 -1.26 -7.39
C ILE A 26 5.08 -0.17 -6.52
N LEU A 27 3.76 0.03 -6.60
CA LEU A 27 3.03 0.78 -5.60
C LEU A 27 2.88 -0.11 -4.35
N GLU A 28 3.54 0.27 -3.27
CA GLU A 28 3.46 -0.43 -1.99
C GLU A 28 2.46 0.29 -1.08
N MET A 29 1.43 -0.43 -0.67
CA MET A 29 0.39 0.06 0.23
C MET A 29 0.31 -0.83 1.48
N GLY A 30 0.09 -0.23 2.62
CA GLY A 30 -0.05 -0.88 3.92
C GLY A 30 -1.50 -1.02 4.36
N TRP A 31 -1.79 -2.10 5.09
CA TRP A 31 -2.97 -2.22 5.94
C TRP A 31 -2.54 -2.05 7.39
N LEU A 32 -2.65 -0.82 7.90
CA LEU A 32 -2.09 -0.45 9.20
C LEU A 32 -2.62 -1.29 10.37
N PRO A 33 -3.92 -1.63 10.47
CA PRO A 33 -4.39 -2.51 11.55
C PRO A 33 -3.66 -3.85 11.60
N GLY A 34 -3.37 -4.45 10.45
CA GLY A 34 -2.63 -5.71 10.39
C GLY A 34 -1.15 -5.54 10.73
N GLN A 35 -0.56 -4.41 10.35
CA GLN A 35 0.81 -4.07 10.78
C GLN A 35 0.89 -3.91 12.29
N CYS A 36 -0.12 -3.30 12.93
CA CYS A 36 -0.20 -3.21 14.38
C CYS A 36 -0.34 -4.58 15.07
N LEU A 37 -1.03 -5.54 14.46
CA LEU A 37 -1.08 -6.91 15.01
C LEU A 37 0.26 -7.67 14.87
N VAL A 38 1.13 -7.23 13.97
CA VAL A 38 2.48 -7.80 13.74
C VAL A 38 3.51 -7.08 14.61
N ASP A 39 3.40 -5.76 14.73
CA ASP A 39 4.22 -4.93 15.61
C ASP A 39 3.33 -3.89 16.32
N PRO A 40 2.80 -4.19 17.53
CA PRO A 40 1.79 -3.37 18.25
C PRO A 40 2.29 -2.02 18.77
N ASP A 41 3.48 -1.69 18.35
CA ASP A 41 4.48 -0.96 19.08
C ASP A 41 5.01 0.17 18.13
N LEU A 42 4.59 0.11 16.85
CA LEU A 42 4.67 1.20 15.89
C LEU A 42 3.87 2.40 16.40
N ALA A 43 4.48 3.58 16.34
CA ALA A 43 3.84 4.84 16.76
C ALA A 43 2.50 5.10 16.06
N ALA A 44 2.33 4.64 14.81
CA ALA A 44 1.10 4.81 14.05
C ALA A 44 -0.10 3.97 14.58
N CYS A 45 0.15 3.04 15.50
CA CYS A 45 -0.90 2.19 16.10
C CYS A 45 -1.64 2.85 17.25
N ASP A 46 -1.05 3.87 17.89
CA ASP A 46 -1.65 4.53 19.04
C ASP A 46 -2.98 5.22 18.64
N GLY A 47 -4.02 4.98 19.45
CA GLY A 47 -5.37 5.50 19.22
C GLY A 47 -6.04 5.06 17.91
N LEU A 48 -5.48 4.08 17.18
CA LEU A 48 -5.99 3.67 15.87
C LEU A 48 -7.42 3.12 15.98
N SER A 49 -8.34 3.74 15.25
CA SER A 49 -9.75 3.36 15.25
C SER A 49 -10.33 3.28 13.83
N LEU A 50 -11.56 2.78 13.71
CA LEU A 50 -12.31 2.82 12.44
C LEU A 50 -12.67 4.25 12.01
N ARG A 51 -12.59 5.25 12.90
CA ARG A 51 -12.84 6.67 12.57
C ARG A 51 -11.65 7.29 11.84
N ASP A 52 -10.48 6.70 11.96
CA ASP A 52 -9.29 7.09 11.22
C ASP A 52 -9.31 6.56 9.78
N LEU A 53 -8.94 7.39 8.81
CA LEU A 53 -8.76 6.92 7.42
C LEU A 53 -7.70 5.80 7.35
N LYS A 54 -6.59 5.95 8.09
CA LYS A 54 -5.54 4.93 8.21
C LYS A 54 -6.00 3.62 8.87
N GLY A 55 -7.14 3.61 9.56
CA GLY A 55 -7.72 2.42 10.18
C GLY A 55 -8.73 1.68 9.29
N ARG A 56 -9.16 2.29 8.18
CA ARG A 56 -10.17 1.72 7.26
C ARG A 56 -9.81 1.80 5.77
N ASN A 57 -8.63 2.31 5.42
CA ASN A 57 -8.13 2.39 4.06
C ASN A 57 -6.68 1.94 3.99
N LEU A 58 -6.26 1.46 2.82
CA LEU A 58 -4.86 1.26 2.50
C LEU A 58 -4.07 2.56 2.63
N THR A 59 -2.90 2.52 3.26
CA THR A 59 -2.00 3.66 3.46
C THR A 59 -0.79 3.55 2.53
N LEU A 60 -0.26 4.65 2.03
CA LEU A 60 0.95 4.64 1.21
C LEU A 60 2.16 4.19 2.03
N ILE A 61 2.96 3.27 1.48
CA ILE A 61 4.32 2.98 1.95
C ILE A 61 5.32 3.63 0.99
N GLY A 62 5.10 3.51 -0.32
CA GLY A 62 5.90 4.19 -1.34
C GLY A 62 5.69 3.66 -2.76
N LEU A 63 6.45 4.20 -3.70
CA LEU A 63 6.41 3.83 -5.12
C LEU A 63 7.80 3.37 -5.57
N LYS A 64 8.07 2.08 -5.53
CA LYS A 64 9.44 1.54 -5.72
C LYS A 64 9.78 1.35 -7.20
N PRO A 65 10.82 2.00 -7.75
CA PRO A 65 11.34 1.68 -9.07
C PRO A 65 11.95 0.27 -9.09
N GLN A 66 11.66 -0.50 -10.14
CA GLN A 66 12.15 -1.87 -10.29
C GLN A 66 13.01 -2.01 -11.56
N ALA A 67 14.16 -2.65 -11.38
CA ALA A 67 15.11 -2.88 -12.46
C ALA A 67 14.60 -3.98 -13.40
N ARG A 68 14.92 -3.84 -14.69
CA ARG A 68 14.79 -4.92 -15.68
C ARG A 68 15.59 -6.14 -15.23
N PRO A 69 15.09 -7.38 -15.41
CA PRO A 69 15.88 -8.59 -15.20
C PRO A 69 17.26 -8.50 -15.89
N GLY A 70 18.32 -8.81 -15.14
CA GLY A 70 19.70 -8.72 -15.61
C GLY A 70 20.35 -7.33 -15.50
N SER A 71 19.62 -6.29 -15.11
CA SER A 71 20.19 -4.96 -14.78
C SER A 71 20.61 -4.89 -13.31
N ALA A 72 21.47 -3.91 -12.97
CA ALA A 72 21.79 -3.63 -11.57
C ALA A 72 20.52 -3.20 -10.79
N PRO A 73 20.37 -3.60 -9.51
CA PRO A 73 19.20 -3.23 -8.71
C PRO A 73 19.02 -1.71 -8.61
N LEU A 74 17.76 -1.25 -8.70
CA LEU A 74 17.38 0.13 -8.41
C LEU A 74 17.18 0.31 -6.91
N GLN A 75 18.29 0.41 -6.19
CA GLN A 75 18.30 0.64 -4.76
C GLN A 75 19.53 1.49 -4.37
N ASP A 76 19.36 2.34 -3.35
CA ASP A 76 20.40 3.20 -2.77
C ASP A 76 21.05 4.14 -3.81
N CYS A 77 20.24 4.67 -4.75
CA CYS A 77 20.70 5.64 -5.76
C CYS A 77 20.90 7.05 -5.21
N ASP A 78 20.47 7.31 -3.97
CA ASP A 78 20.83 8.51 -3.23
C ASP A 78 22.21 8.32 -2.59
N PRO A 79 23.20 9.17 -2.86
CA PRO A 79 24.50 9.13 -2.19
C PRO A 79 24.39 9.15 -0.66
N LEU A 80 23.30 9.74 -0.13
CA LEU A 80 23.04 9.82 1.30
C LEU A 80 22.52 8.52 1.91
N ALA A 81 22.03 7.57 1.10
CA ALA A 81 21.45 6.31 1.57
C ALA A 81 22.42 5.49 2.43
N ARG A 82 23.73 5.60 2.14
CA ARG A 82 24.81 4.92 2.87
C ARG A 82 25.49 5.80 3.93
N ALA A 83 25.33 7.12 3.83
CA ALA A 83 25.97 8.08 4.72
C ALA A 83 25.22 8.24 6.06
N PHE A 84 23.92 7.91 6.08
CA PHE A 84 23.03 8.14 7.23
C PHE A 84 22.38 6.85 7.75
N THR A 85 23.15 5.75 7.79
CA THR A 85 22.72 4.56 8.55
C THR A 85 22.59 4.98 10.03
N PRO A 86 21.39 4.97 10.62
CA PRO A 86 21.27 5.30 12.03
C PRO A 86 22.12 4.31 12.85
N PRO A 87 22.87 4.78 13.86
CA PRO A 87 23.66 3.89 14.71
C PRO A 87 22.75 2.85 15.38
N PRO A 88 23.27 1.70 15.81
CA PRO A 88 22.49 0.76 16.61
C PRO A 88 21.95 1.49 17.84
N ILE A 89 20.62 1.58 17.89
CA ILE A 89 19.85 2.16 18.99
C ILE A 89 19.76 1.15 20.13
N GLY A 90 19.60 1.66 21.35
CA GLY A 90 19.54 0.81 22.55
C GLY A 90 18.38 -0.18 22.51
N PRO A 91 18.40 -1.24 23.34
CA PRO A 91 17.28 -2.17 23.43
C PRO A 91 15.99 -1.42 23.81
N GLY A 92 14.99 -1.47 22.92
CA GLY A 92 13.69 -0.81 23.10
C GLY A 92 13.55 0.56 22.42
N GLU A 93 14.63 1.16 21.91
CA GLU A 93 14.54 2.32 21.04
C GLU A 93 14.16 1.89 19.62
N ARG A 94 13.30 2.69 18.94
CA ARG A 94 12.93 2.47 17.54
C ARG A 94 13.66 3.47 16.64
N ALA A 95 14.18 2.95 15.53
CA ALA A 95 14.91 3.77 14.58
C ALA A 95 13.92 4.76 13.95
N THR A 96 14.11 6.04 14.23
CA THR A 96 13.53 7.08 13.38
C THR A 96 14.48 7.32 12.22
N HIS A 97 13.93 7.81 11.11
CA HIS A 97 14.70 8.16 9.93
C HIS A 97 14.92 9.68 9.83
N CYS A 98 14.66 10.41 10.92
CA CYS A 98 14.67 11.86 10.93
C CYS A 98 16.07 12.47 10.92
N SER A 99 17.12 11.65 11.09
CA SER A 99 18.51 12.03 10.84
C SER A 99 18.82 12.20 9.35
N LEU A 100 18.03 11.58 8.45
CA LEU A 100 18.13 11.86 7.01
C LEU A 100 17.65 13.29 6.72
N PRO A 101 18.26 13.99 5.75
CA PRO A 101 17.83 15.34 5.39
C PRO A 101 16.35 15.40 5.00
N PRO A 102 15.65 16.48 5.38
CA PRO A 102 14.26 16.66 5.01
C PRO A 102 14.08 16.75 3.49
N LEU A 103 12.99 16.17 3.00
CA LEU A 103 12.60 16.28 1.61
C LEU A 103 12.11 17.71 1.31
N ARG A 104 12.53 18.26 0.18
CA ARG A 104 12.01 19.55 -0.31
C ARG A 104 10.68 19.32 -1.02
N LEU A 105 9.60 19.34 -0.24
CA LEU A 105 8.22 19.23 -0.72
C LEU A 105 7.47 20.56 -0.51
N GLY A 106 6.55 20.89 -1.41
CA GLY A 106 5.58 21.96 -1.18
C GLY A 106 4.66 21.62 0.00
N ALA A 107 4.17 22.64 0.72
CA ALA A 107 3.38 22.43 1.95
C ALA A 107 2.14 21.56 1.72
N GLU A 108 1.42 21.75 0.61
CA GLU A 108 0.26 20.94 0.25
C GLU A 108 0.61 19.47 0.05
N LEU A 109 1.67 19.16 -0.70
CA LEU A 109 2.12 17.78 -0.90
C LEU A 109 2.62 17.18 0.42
N ALA A 110 3.35 17.93 1.24
CA ALA A 110 3.83 17.44 2.53
C ALA A 110 2.67 17.03 3.43
N GLN A 111 1.60 17.84 3.48
CA GLN A 111 0.38 17.51 4.22
C GLN A 111 -0.33 16.30 3.61
N ALA A 112 -0.54 16.31 2.29
CA ALA A 112 -1.21 15.22 1.59
C ALA A 112 -0.47 13.87 1.74
N LEU A 113 0.86 13.90 1.79
CA LEU A 113 1.71 12.75 2.06
C LEU A 113 1.54 12.26 3.50
N ALA A 114 1.61 13.17 4.48
CA ALA A 114 1.42 12.83 5.90
C ALA A 114 0.04 12.21 6.18
N ASP A 115 -1.01 12.67 5.49
CA ASP A 115 -2.37 12.16 5.65
C ASP A 115 -2.52 10.69 5.22
N ILE A 116 -1.77 10.26 4.20
CA ILE A 116 -1.92 8.92 3.62
C ILE A 116 -0.76 7.97 3.92
N MET A 117 0.37 8.48 4.42
CA MET A 117 1.58 7.73 4.77
C MET A 117 1.88 7.94 6.25
N PRO A 118 1.32 7.11 7.16
CA PRO A 118 1.54 7.24 8.60
C PRO A 118 3.02 7.24 9.01
N GLY A 119 3.87 6.58 8.22
CA GLY A 119 5.32 6.55 8.43
C GLY A 119 6.03 7.91 8.34
N VAL A 120 5.38 8.96 7.82
CA VAL A 120 5.95 10.33 7.85
C VAL A 120 6.24 10.79 9.27
N ALA A 121 5.45 10.35 10.26
CA ALA A 121 5.67 10.67 11.68
C ALA A 121 7.04 10.18 12.20
N THR A 122 7.62 9.15 11.58
CA THR A 122 8.95 8.61 11.90
C THR A 122 9.96 8.88 10.78
N CYS A 123 9.64 9.80 9.86
CA CYS A 123 10.42 10.16 8.69
C CYS A 123 10.69 9.01 7.71
N ALA A 124 9.81 8.01 7.67
CA ALA A 124 9.94 6.85 6.78
C ALA A 124 9.91 7.23 5.29
N ASP A 125 9.27 8.34 4.94
CA ASP A 125 9.31 8.97 3.62
C ASP A 125 10.75 9.30 3.19
N ARG A 126 11.57 9.83 4.10
CA ARG A 126 12.98 10.15 3.83
C ARG A 126 13.80 8.89 3.56
N ALA A 127 13.62 7.87 4.38
CA ALA A 127 14.30 6.59 4.19
C ALA A 127 13.86 5.88 2.91
N TYR A 128 12.56 5.94 2.59
CA TYR A 128 12.03 5.37 1.36
C TYR A 128 12.56 6.09 0.12
N TRP A 129 12.59 7.43 0.17
CA TRP A 129 13.21 8.25 -0.87
C TRP A 129 14.67 7.86 -1.08
N SER A 130 15.46 7.83 0.00
CA SER A 130 16.89 7.59 -0.09
C SER A 130 17.21 6.18 -0.63
N ARG A 131 16.50 5.16 -0.14
CA ARG A 131 16.71 3.77 -0.59
C ARG A 131 16.11 3.45 -1.95
N HIS A 132 14.99 4.07 -2.32
CA HIS A 132 14.21 3.66 -3.50
C HIS A 132 13.81 4.83 -4.39
N GLY A 133 13.24 5.90 -3.82
CA GLY A 133 12.69 7.01 -4.59
C GLY A 133 13.71 7.71 -5.49
N ALA A 134 14.94 7.91 -5.02
CA ALA A 134 16.01 8.54 -5.78
C ALA A 134 16.37 7.79 -7.09
N CYS A 135 16.12 6.47 -7.14
CA CYS A 135 16.32 5.67 -8.34
C CYS A 135 15.29 5.95 -9.46
N SER A 136 14.25 6.75 -9.19
CA SER A 136 13.27 7.15 -10.21
C SER A 136 13.76 8.25 -11.16
N MET A 137 14.89 8.90 -10.85
CA MET A 137 15.40 10.09 -11.55
C MET A 137 14.44 11.29 -11.56
N LEU A 138 13.41 11.29 -10.69
CA LEU A 138 12.53 12.43 -10.47
C LEU A 138 13.08 13.32 -9.36
N SER A 139 12.51 14.52 -9.20
CA SER A 139 12.65 15.26 -7.94
C SER A 139 11.78 14.63 -6.85
N PRO A 140 12.11 14.79 -5.55
CA PRO A 140 11.25 14.33 -4.45
C PRO A 140 9.80 14.80 -4.60
N GLN A 141 9.61 16.08 -4.96
CA GLN A 141 8.29 16.66 -5.24
C GLN A 141 7.52 15.83 -6.27
N ARG A 142 8.06 15.65 -7.48
CA ARG A 142 7.36 14.94 -8.56
C ARG A 142 7.16 13.46 -8.24
N TYR A 143 8.09 12.85 -7.51
CA TYR A 143 7.98 11.46 -7.10
C TYR A 143 6.83 11.26 -6.11
N PHE A 144 6.79 12.06 -5.04
CA PHE A 144 5.74 11.94 -4.02
C PHE A 144 4.38 12.43 -4.54
N ASP A 145 4.32 13.41 -5.44
CA ASP A 145 3.08 13.78 -6.14
C ASP A 145 2.48 12.55 -6.85
N ARG A 146 3.31 11.77 -7.57
CA ARG A 146 2.87 10.53 -8.23
C ARG A 146 2.48 9.47 -7.22
N ALA A 147 3.29 9.22 -6.21
CA ALA A 147 3.01 8.20 -5.20
C ALA A 147 1.69 8.49 -4.48
N VAL A 148 1.45 9.74 -4.08
CA VAL A 148 0.22 10.19 -3.42
C VAL A 148 -0.98 10.03 -4.36
N ALA A 149 -0.87 10.47 -5.62
CA ALA A 149 -1.95 10.32 -6.59
C ALA A 149 -2.33 8.85 -6.81
N ARG A 150 -1.34 7.95 -6.97
CA ARG A 150 -1.59 6.51 -7.20
C ARG A 150 -2.11 5.80 -5.97
N ALA A 151 -1.67 6.18 -4.77
CA ALA A 151 -2.25 5.70 -3.52
C ALA A 151 -3.72 6.10 -3.40
N ARG A 152 -4.07 7.34 -3.72
CA ARG A 152 -5.48 7.80 -3.70
C ARG A 152 -6.33 7.12 -4.77
N ASP A 153 -5.77 6.84 -5.95
CA ASP A 153 -6.45 6.01 -6.95
C ASP A 153 -6.73 4.61 -6.40
N MET A 154 -5.72 3.97 -5.78
CA MET A 154 -5.86 2.64 -5.17
C MET A 154 -6.92 2.61 -4.05
N GLN A 155 -6.97 3.64 -3.21
CA GLN A 155 -7.98 3.77 -2.14
C GLN A 155 -9.42 3.84 -2.69
N ARG A 156 -9.62 4.19 -3.97
CA ARG A 156 -10.93 4.22 -4.63
C ARG A 156 -11.29 2.92 -5.36
N THR A 157 -10.43 1.90 -5.30
CA THR A 157 -10.66 0.63 -6.01
C THR A 157 -11.62 -0.29 -5.24
N LEU A 158 -12.23 -1.22 -5.99
CA LEU A 158 -13.00 -2.34 -5.45
C LEU A 158 -12.15 -3.20 -4.50
N LEU A 159 -10.84 -3.34 -4.75
CA LEU A 159 -9.93 -4.03 -3.83
C LEU A 159 -9.87 -3.34 -2.47
N ASN A 160 -9.70 -2.00 -2.42
CA ASN A 160 -9.69 -1.28 -1.15
C ASN A 160 -11.06 -1.36 -0.46
N ALA A 161 -12.16 -1.26 -1.22
CA ALA A 161 -13.50 -1.43 -0.69
C ALA A 161 -13.74 -2.83 -0.10
N ALA A 162 -13.25 -3.88 -0.76
CA ALA A 162 -13.34 -5.27 -0.29
C ALA A 162 -12.51 -5.50 0.98
N ILE A 163 -11.32 -4.89 1.10
CA ILE A 163 -10.52 -4.91 2.33
C ILE A 163 -11.28 -4.20 3.45
N ALA A 164 -11.79 -2.99 3.21
CA ALA A 164 -12.52 -2.21 4.20
C ALA A 164 -13.85 -2.88 4.63
N GLY A 165 -14.50 -3.61 3.72
CA GLY A 165 -15.72 -4.39 4.01
C GLY A 165 -15.45 -5.68 4.79
N SER A 166 -14.23 -6.22 4.71
CA SER A 166 -13.82 -7.47 5.38
C SER A 166 -13.17 -7.24 6.74
N VAL A 167 -13.21 -6.02 7.29
CA VAL A 167 -12.52 -5.70 8.53
C VAL A 167 -13.01 -6.56 9.70
N GLY A 168 -12.07 -7.19 10.40
CA GLY A 168 -12.33 -8.12 11.49
C GLY A 168 -12.64 -9.55 11.04
N GLN A 169 -12.67 -9.82 9.72
CA GLN A 169 -13.06 -11.12 9.19
C GLN A 169 -11.87 -11.92 8.66
N HIS A 170 -11.99 -13.25 8.76
CA HIS A 170 -11.12 -14.18 8.04
C HIS A 170 -11.71 -14.41 6.64
N ILE A 171 -10.93 -14.12 5.60
CA ILE A 171 -11.40 -14.18 4.21
C ILE A 171 -10.50 -15.06 3.36
N ALA A 172 -11.05 -15.55 2.26
CA ALA A 172 -10.26 -16.18 1.20
C ALA A 172 -9.47 -15.13 0.42
N ARG A 173 -8.23 -15.48 0.06
CA ARG A 173 -7.38 -14.70 -0.86
C ARG A 173 -8.10 -14.37 -2.15
N GLU A 174 -8.85 -15.33 -2.67
CA GLU A 174 -9.57 -15.21 -3.93
C GLU A 174 -10.56 -14.05 -3.93
N ALA A 175 -11.22 -13.77 -2.79
CA ALA A 175 -12.18 -12.67 -2.70
C ALA A 175 -11.53 -11.30 -2.98
N LEU A 176 -10.27 -11.10 -2.57
CA LEU A 176 -9.52 -9.87 -2.88
C LEU A 176 -8.98 -9.87 -4.31
N ALA A 177 -8.54 -11.04 -4.82
CA ALA A 177 -8.10 -11.17 -6.21
C ALA A 177 -9.25 -10.90 -7.20
N ASP A 178 -10.45 -11.43 -6.93
CA ASP A 178 -11.68 -11.19 -7.68
C ASP A 178 -12.03 -9.70 -7.73
N ALA A 179 -12.00 -9.00 -6.59
CA ALA A 179 -12.26 -7.56 -6.54
C ALA A 179 -11.28 -6.76 -7.42
N PHE A 180 -10.02 -7.19 -7.47
CA PHE A 180 -9.02 -6.59 -8.35
C PHE A 180 -9.29 -6.89 -9.83
N ARG A 181 -9.57 -8.15 -10.18
CA ARG A 181 -9.89 -8.56 -11.56
C ARG A 181 -11.16 -7.92 -12.10
N GLN A 182 -12.18 -7.75 -11.26
CA GLN A 182 -13.42 -7.08 -11.64
C GLN A 182 -13.17 -5.64 -12.11
N GLN A 183 -12.20 -4.95 -11.51
CA GLN A 183 -11.88 -3.57 -11.89
C GLN A 183 -10.85 -3.44 -13.01
N PHE A 184 -9.85 -4.32 -13.03
CA PHE A 184 -8.69 -4.19 -13.91
C PHE A 184 -8.63 -5.22 -15.05
N GLY A 185 -9.55 -6.18 -15.07
CA GLY A 185 -9.64 -7.25 -16.07
C GLY A 185 -9.15 -8.61 -15.56
N PRO A 186 -9.49 -9.71 -16.25
CA PRO A 186 -9.25 -11.09 -15.77
C PRO A 186 -7.77 -11.42 -15.55
N ASP A 187 -6.87 -10.92 -16.40
CA ASP A 187 -5.43 -11.23 -16.29
C ASP A 187 -4.67 -10.27 -15.38
N SER A 188 -5.36 -9.32 -14.74
CA SER A 188 -4.73 -8.25 -13.96
C SER A 188 -4.08 -8.71 -12.67
N GLU A 189 -4.49 -9.86 -12.11
CA GLU A 189 -3.97 -10.41 -10.85
C GLU A 189 -2.45 -10.61 -10.88
N VAL A 190 -1.86 -10.86 -12.06
CA VAL A 190 -0.39 -10.93 -12.24
C VAL A 190 0.34 -9.66 -11.80
N SER A 191 -0.37 -8.54 -11.67
CA SER A 191 0.20 -7.27 -11.19
C SER A 191 -0.04 -7.05 -9.70
N LEU A 192 -0.79 -7.93 -9.02
CA LEU A 192 -1.14 -7.81 -7.61
C LEU A 192 -0.39 -8.84 -6.77
N GLN A 193 0.22 -8.38 -5.67
CA GLN A 193 0.70 -9.26 -4.61
C GLN A 193 0.07 -8.81 -3.29
N LEU A 194 -0.66 -9.73 -2.65
CA LEU A 194 -1.17 -9.55 -1.29
C LEU A 194 -0.06 -9.91 -0.29
N VAL A 195 0.11 -9.09 0.74
CA VAL A 195 1.20 -9.23 1.71
C VAL A 195 0.64 -9.52 3.08
N CYS A 196 0.89 -10.73 3.58
CA CYS A 196 0.54 -11.13 4.94
C CYS A 196 1.79 -11.36 5.78
N ALA A 197 1.63 -11.22 7.09
CA ALA A 197 2.61 -11.63 8.08
C ALA A 197 1.90 -12.30 9.26
N ARG A 198 2.67 -12.97 10.13
CA ARG A 198 2.11 -13.66 11.29
C ARG A 198 1.93 -12.66 12.43
N SER A 199 0.70 -12.51 12.92
CA SER A 199 0.41 -11.66 14.08
C SER A 199 1.14 -12.17 15.34
N LYS A 200 1.67 -11.23 16.14
CA LYS A 200 2.23 -11.54 17.48
C LYS A 200 1.14 -11.93 18.47
N GLN A 201 -0.03 -11.29 18.39
CA GLN A 201 -1.15 -11.50 19.30
C GLN A 201 -1.92 -12.79 18.97
N TYR A 202 -2.42 -12.91 17.74
CA TYR A 202 -3.31 -14.03 17.35
C TYR A 202 -2.60 -15.24 16.78
N LYS A 203 -1.29 -15.16 16.54
CA LYS A 203 -0.49 -16.25 15.94
C LYS A 203 -1.11 -16.78 14.63
N GLN A 204 -1.76 -15.92 13.84
CA GLN A 204 -2.33 -16.26 12.55
C GLN A 204 -1.86 -15.31 11.44
N PRO A 205 -1.98 -15.68 10.15
CA PRO A 205 -1.72 -14.79 9.04
C PRO A 205 -2.70 -13.61 9.04
N VAL A 206 -2.18 -12.39 8.97
CA VAL A 206 -2.95 -11.16 8.87
C VAL A 206 -2.51 -10.37 7.65
N LEU A 207 -3.45 -9.73 6.94
CA LEU A 207 -3.12 -8.83 5.84
C LEU A 207 -2.36 -7.61 6.39
N THR A 208 -1.20 -7.31 5.82
CA THR A 208 -0.36 -6.17 6.22
C THR A 208 -0.20 -5.14 5.11
N GLY A 209 -0.61 -5.48 3.88
CA GLY A 209 -0.54 -4.58 2.75
C GLY A 209 -0.72 -5.28 1.42
N ILE A 210 -0.56 -4.50 0.35
CA ILE A 210 -0.57 -4.96 -1.03
C ILE A 210 0.59 -4.33 -1.80
N ARG A 211 0.95 -4.97 -2.90
CA ARG A 211 1.89 -4.45 -3.88
C ARG A 211 1.27 -4.54 -5.25
N VAL A 212 1.31 -3.44 -5.99
CA VAL A 212 0.76 -3.40 -7.36
C VAL A 212 1.84 -2.96 -8.33
N SER A 213 2.13 -3.80 -9.32
CA SER A 213 3.08 -3.51 -10.39
C SER A 213 2.46 -2.58 -11.42
N LEU A 214 3.07 -1.42 -11.62
CA LEU A 214 2.64 -0.36 -12.52
C LEU A 214 3.70 -0.14 -13.58
N ASN A 215 3.27 0.05 -14.82
CA ASN A 215 4.17 0.51 -15.86
C ASN A 215 4.40 2.03 -15.71
N GLN A 216 5.24 2.61 -16.57
CA GLN A 216 5.54 4.05 -16.48
C GLN A 216 4.30 4.93 -16.65
N LEU A 217 3.38 4.57 -17.57
CA LEU A 217 2.10 5.26 -17.76
C LEU A 217 1.26 5.23 -16.48
N GLY A 218 1.25 4.08 -15.82
CA GLY A 218 0.56 3.85 -14.55
C GLY A 218 1.10 4.66 -13.38
N THR A 219 2.26 5.31 -13.50
CA THR A 219 2.73 6.30 -12.51
C THR A 219 2.27 7.72 -12.82
N MET A 220 1.89 8.00 -14.07
CA MET A 220 1.62 9.35 -14.58
C MET A 220 0.13 9.65 -14.73
N LYS A 221 -0.70 8.64 -14.99
CA LYS A 221 -2.15 8.77 -15.17
C LYS A 221 -2.92 8.00 -14.09
N ALA A 222 -4.22 8.30 -13.98
CA ALA A 222 -5.11 7.55 -13.11
C ALA A 222 -5.00 6.03 -13.36
N LEU A 223 -5.18 5.23 -12.31
CA LEU A 223 -5.14 3.78 -12.44
C LEU A 223 -6.26 3.28 -13.35
N ALA A 224 -5.88 2.48 -14.33
CA ALA A 224 -6.73 1.84 -15.32
C ALA A 224 -6.09 0.50 -15.69
N PRO A 225 -6.77 -0.41 -16.41
CA PRO A 225 -6.17 -1.67 -16.86
C PRO A 225 -4.81 -1.48 -17.56
N ALA A 226 -4.71 -0.48 -18.45
CA ALA A 226 -3.48 -0.14 -19.18
C ALA A 226 -2.34 0.44 -18.30
N SER A 227 -2.61 0.74 -17.03
CA SER A 227 -1.61 1.23 -16.07
C SER A 227 -0.79 0.10 -15.44
N LEU A 228 -1.32 -1.12 -15.47
CA LEU A 228 -0.70 -2.28 -14.85
C LEU A 228 0.50 -2.76 -15.66
N TRP A 229 1.50 -3.26 -14.95
CA TRP A 229 2.64 -3.95 -15.55
C TRP A 229 2.53 -5.44 -15.26
N SER A 230 2.66 -6.24 -16.29
CA SER A 230 2.85 -7.68 -16.23
C SER A 230 4.17 -8.02 -16.91
N PRO A 231 4.90 -9.04 -16.42
CA PRO A 231 6.07 -9.52 -17.14
C PRO A 231 5.63 -10.12 -18.49
N ALA A 232 6.44 -9.94 -19.54
CA ALA A 232 6.18 -10.58 -20.82
C ALA A 232 6.48 -12.09 -20.72
N GLY A 233 5.52 -12.93 -21.14
CA GLY A 233 5.64 -14.40 -21.09
C GLY A 233 5.17 -15.02 -19.77
N SER A 234 5.24 -16.34 -19.65
CA SER A 234 4.77 -17.11 -18.48
C SER A 234 5.62 -16.92 -17.20
N ALA A 235 6.31 -15.79 -17.08
CA ALA A 235 6.99 -15.44 -15.85
C ALA A 235 5.95 -15.34 -14.74
N ALA A 236 6.08 -16.22 -13.74
CA ALA A 236 5.10 -16.46 -12.72
C ALA A 236 4.56 -15.15 -12.11
N GLN A 237 3.25 -15.11 -11.88
CA GLN A 237 2.59 -14.09 -11.08
C GLN A 237 3.43 -13.82 -9.82
N PRO A 238 3.58 -12.57 -9.36
CA PRO A 238 4.29 -12.29 -8.12
C PRO A 238 3.54 -13.00 -7.00
N ALA A 239 4.08 -14.15 -6.57
CA ALA A 239 3.40 -15.06 -5.67
C ALA A 239 2.88 -14.28 -4.46
N HIS A 240 1.57 -14.38 -4.19
CA HIS A 240 0.99 -13.79 -2.99
C HIS A 240 1.76 -14.27 -1.77
N ARG A 241 2.05 -13.36 -0.84
CA ARG A 241 2.63 -13.72 0.47
C ARG A 241 1.54 -14.04 1.49
N CYS A 242 0.28 -13.93 1.09
CA CYS A 242 -0.86 -14.41 1.85
C CYS A 242 -1.18 -15.87 1.50
N PRO A 243 -1.46 -16.71 2.51
CA PRO A 243 -2.02 -18.04 2.29
C PRO A 243 -3.45 -17.96 1.72
N GLU A 244 -4.10 -19.10 1.52
CA GLU A 244 -5.46 -19.16 0.96
C GLU A 244 -6.50 -18.44 1.83
N GLY A 245 -6.33 -18.45 3.15
CA GLY A 245 -7.18 -17.72 4.10
C GLY A 245 -6.36 -16.90 5.10
N PHE A 246 -6.80 -15.68 5.39
CA PHE A 246 -6.14 -14.80 6.37
C PHE A 246 -7.12 -13.80 6.99
N LEU A 247 -6.71 -13.21 8.11
CA LEU A 247 -7.47 -12.16 8.78
C LEU A 247 -7.20 -10.79 8.15
N VAL A 248 -8.27 -10.05 7.85
CA VAL A 248 -8.20 -8.60 7.64
C VAL A 248 -8.44 -7.92 8.98
N ALA A 249 -7.36 -7.44 9.61
CA ALA A 249 -7.39 -6.96 10.98
C ALA A 249 -8.27 -5.71 11.17
N ALA A 250 -8.97 -5.64 12.31
CA ALA A 250 -9.64 -4.43 12.77
C ALA A 250 -8.68 -3.51 13.55
N PRO A 251 -8.85 -2.19 13.45
CA PRO A 251 -8.09 -1.25 14.28
C PRO A 251 -8.44 -1.45 15.77
N GLY A 252 -7.51 -1.12 16.66
CA GLY A 252 -7.63 -1.37 18.10
C GLY A 252 -7.41 -2.84 18.51
N GLY A 253 -7.06 -3.71 17.57
CA GLY A 253 -6.74 -5.11 17.85
C GLY A 253 -7.92 -5.89 18.41
N ALA A 254 -9.15 -5.57 18.02
CA ALA A 254 -10.32 -6.37 18.37
C ALA A 254 -10.12 -7.82 17.90
N GLU A 255 -10.45 -8.77 18.77
CA GLU A 255 -10.39 -10.20 18.44
C GLU A 255 -11.38 -10.49 17.31
N PRO A 256 -10.95 -11.17 16.23
CA PRO A 256 -11.87 -11.59 15.20
C PRO A 256 -12.97 -12.44 15.83
N PRO A 257 -14.22 -12.34 15.38
CA PRO A 257 -15.21 -13.35 15.72
C PRO A 257 -14.61 -14.71 15.37
N LEU A 258 -14.70 -15.69 16.29
CA LEU A 258 -14.32 -17.06 15.98
C LEU A 258 -15.03 -17.47 14.67
N PRO A 259 -14.35 -18.18 13.75
CA PRO A 259 -15.04 -18.75 12.60
C PRO A 259 -16.26 -19.48 13.13
N ALA A 260 -17.45 -19.15 12.60
CA ALA A 260 -18.64 -19.91 12.92
C ALA A 260 -18.30 -21.39 12.66
N GLU A 261 -18.51 -22.25 13.65
CA GLU A 261 -18.40 -23.69 13.42
C GLU A 261 -19.19 -24.02 12.16
N PRO A 262 -18.65 -24.82 11.23
CA PRO A 262 -19.42 -25.25 10.08
C PRO A 262 -20.70 -25.88 10.62
N ALA A 263 -21.85 -25.29 10.28
CA ALA A 263 -23.14 -25.84 10.67
C ALA A 263 -23.13 -27.32 10.28
N GLY A 264 -23.30 -28.20 11.27
CA GLY A 264 -23.42 -29.62 11.02
C GLY A 264 -24.49 -29.84 9.94
N PRO A 265 -24.34 -30.86 9.07
CA PRO A 265 -25.30 -31.10 8.01
C PRO A 265 -26.70 -31.28 8.59
N GLY A 266 -27.56 -30.26 8.46
CA GLY A 266 -28.98 -30.35 8.81
C GLY A 266 -29.60 -29.20 9.60
N GLU A 267 -28.85 -28.21 10.10
CA GLU A 267 -29.46 -27.16 10.92
C GLU A 267 -29.68 -25.86 10.13
N ILE A 268 -30.91 -25.70 9.62
CA ILE A 268 -31.39 -24.42 9.08
C ILE A 268 -31.75 -23.55 10.29
N ILE A 269 -30.81 -22.70 10.71
CA ILE A 269 -31.13 -21.63 11.67
C ILE A 269 -31.89 -20.55 10.90
N VAL A 270 -33.22 -20.56 11.01
CA VAL A 270 -34.05 -19.44 10.57
C VAL A 270 -33.96 -18.36 11.65
N PRO A 271 -33.34 -17.19 11.39
CA PRO A 271 -33.37 -16.11 12.36
C PRO A 271 -34.82 -15.70 12.62
N PRO A 272 -35.20 -15.35 13.86
CA PRO A 272 -36.54 -14.85 14.14
C PRO A 272 -36.80 -13.62 13.27
N PHE A 273 -37.91 -13.65 12.53
CA PHE A 273 -38.39 -12.52 11.75
C PHE A 273 -38.75 -11.38 12.70
N GLU A 274 -37.86 -10.41 12.86
CA GLU A 274 -38.19 -9.13 13.46
C GLU A 274 -38.97 -8.30 12.42
N PRO A 275 -40.24 -7.95 12.67
CA PRO A 275 -40.96 -7.07 11.77
C PRO A 275 -40.30 -5.69 11.76
N ALA A 276 -40.12 -5.13 10.58
CA ALA A 276 -39.55 -3.80 10.40
C ALA A 276 -40.30 -2.75 11.24
N PRO A 277 -39.59 -1.79 11.87
CA PRO A 277 -40.24 -0.71 12.59
C PRO A 277 -41.14 0.09 11.65
N VAL A 278 -42.37 0.35 12.11
CA VAL A 278 -43.37 1.12 11.40
C VAL A 278 -42.80 2.51 11.11
N ALA A 279 -42.77 2.90 9.83
CA ALA A 279 -42.33 4.22 9.41
C ALA A 279 -43.17 5.30 10.11
N PRO A 280 -42.56 6.41 10.59
CA PRO A 280 -43.32 7.52 11.13
C PRO A 280 -44.24 8.11 10.05
N PRO A 281 -45.40 8.68 10.44
CA PRO A 281 -46.33 9.28 9.49
C PRO A 281 -45.60 10.38 8.70
N VAL A 282 -45.79 10.36 7.37
CA VAL A 282 -45.30 11.39 6.46
C VAL A 282 -45.95 12.71 6.88
N LEU A 283 -45.13 13.66 7.34
CA LEU A 283 -45.56 15.04 7.54
C LEU A 283 -45.98 15.59 6.18
N GLU A 284 -47.26 15.90 6.02
CA GLU A 284 -47.77 16.59 4.83
C GLU A 284 -47.00 17.90 4.64
N ALA A 285 -46.44 18.07 3.44
CA ALA A 285 -45.79 19.32 3.07
C ALA A 285 -46.84 20.45 3.04
N PRO A 286 -46.53 21.64 3.59
CA PRO A 286 -47.45 22.76 3.53
C PRO A 286 -47.68 23.18 2.08
N VAL A 287 -48.94 23.32 1.71
CA VAL A 287 -49.37 23.85 0.41
C VAL A 287 -48.95 25.32 0.34
N LEU A 288 -48.03 25.65 -0.58
CA LEU A 288 -47.68 27.03 -0.90
C LEU A 288 -48.80 27.62 -1.77
N GLU A 289 -49.54 28.57 -1.23
CA GLU A 289 -50.47 29.38 -2.03
C GLU A 289 -49.71 30.34 -2.94
N PRO A 290 -50.04 30.40 -4.24
CA PRO A 290 -49.42 31.35 -5.15
C PRO A 290 -49.89 32.78 -4.84
N PRO A 291 -49.01 33.79 -4.97
CA PRO A 291 -49.35 35.17 -4.65
C PRO A 291 -50.39 35.74 -5.62
N ALA A 292 -51.33 36.50 -5.08
CA ALA A 292 -52.40 37.14 -5.84
C ALA A 292 -51.84 38.20 -6.80
N LEU A 293 -52.27 38.12 -8.06
CA LEU A 293 -52.01 39.15 -9.07
C LEU A 293 -52.83 40.41 -8.74
N PRO A 294 -52.22 41.62 -8.80
CA PRO A 294 -52.97 42.86 -8.67
C PRO A 294 -53.91 43.05 -9.87
N LYS A 295 -55.15 43.42 -9.56
CA LYS A 295 -56.22 43.78 -10.51
C LYS A 295 -55.95 45.17 -11.14
N PRO A 296 -56.52 45.43 -12.33
CA PRO A 296 -55.90 46.22 -13.41
C PRO A 296 -55.67 47.70 -13.12
#